data_AF-A0A7V8ATY5-F1
#
_entry.id   AF-A0A7V8ATY5-F1
#
_cell.length_a   1.000
_cell.length_b   1.000
_cell.length_c   1.000
_cell.angle_alpha   90.00
_cell.angle_beta   90.00
_cell.angle_gamma   90.00
#
_symmetry.space_group_name_H-M   'P 1'
#
loop_
_entity.id
_entity.type
_entity.pdbx_description
1 polymer ?
#
loop_
_entity_poly.entity_id
_entity_poly.type
_entity_poly.pdbx_seq_one_letter_code
_entity_poly.pdbx_strand_id
1 'polypeptide(L)'
;METSHQADSLAAVPYDQVTVDAEEMSVAEPLVPAETYAVSAAAVAPASGVPAATGRDESLEEPVQALIPVEEITRYLETTLPFIVQKSVDNILKQNGVVRNSAVVLSGDLAVCDICDVIRIIETSRISGKLFAFLPTMSAEIFFDQGKAAGAAVSMFNGVRKSEAQKTGRDMMRMKALLIDTVADIIEALSGTFSVEQGPLQDGALEIPLRLGSMELIHAALAKVSPESTSGRLDDGVRLQQAVGQSVLGRMPLGEAERAVLSACDGHRTTAEIVEHNGGNATARHAVFALIKLGVLRDIG
;
A
#
# COMPACT_ATOMS: atom_id res chain seq x y z
N MET A 1 67.44 -8.28 -25.28
CA MET A 1 66.30 -9.00 -25.90
C MET A 1 65.09 -8.13 -25.69
N GLU A 2 64.76 -7.37 -26.72
CA GLU A 2 63.63 -6.45 -26.77
C GLU A 2 62.35 -7.24 -27.05
N THR A 3 61.30 -7.00 -26.27
CA THR A 3 59.95 -7.49 -26.60
C THR A 3 59.00 -6.31 -26.61
N SER A 4 58.81 -5.79 -27.82
CA SER A 4 57.71 -4.96 -28.29
C SER A 4 56.51 -5.85 -28.59
N HIS A 5 55.32 -5.55 -28.06
CA HIS A 5 54.03 -5.82 -28.71
C HIS A 5 52.98 -4.88 -28.07
N GLN A 6 52.54 -3.83 -28.77
CA GLN A 6 51.50 -3.77 -29.82
C GLN A 6 50.11 -3.53 -29.20
N ALA A 7 49.66 -2.28 -29.31
CA ALA A 7 48.37 -1.78 -28.87
C ALA A 7 47.29 -2.13 -29.90
N ASP A 8 46.21 -2.75 -29.43
CA ASP A 8 45.01 -3.04 -30.21
C ASP A 8 44.11 -1.81 -30.29
N SER A 9 43.83 -1.39 -31.53
CA SER A 9 42.98 -0.28 -31.91
C SER A 9 41.59 -0.83 -32.23
N LEU A 10 40.60 -0.51 -31.37
CA LEU A 10 39.19 -0.80 -31.64
C LEU A 10 38.58 0.33 -32.47
N ALA A 11 38.31 0.02 -33.74
CA ALA A 11 37.57 0.87 -34.67
C ALA A 11 36.08 0.88 -34.32
N ALA A 12 35.50 2.08 -34.26
CA ALA A 12 34.08 2.32 -34.07
C ALA A 12 33.28 1.98 -35.35
N VAL A 13 32.21 1.20 -35.20
CA VAL A 13 31.24 0.92 -36.25
C VAL A 13 30.15 2.01 -36.23
N PRO A 14 29.82 2.66 -37.36
CA PRO A 14 28.75 3.64 -37.41
C PRO A 14 27.38 2.95 -37.40
N TYR A 15 26.48 3.40 -36.53
CA TYR A 15 25.08 2.99 -36.52
C TYR A 15 24.34 3.65 -37.68
N ASP A 16 23.79 2.82 -38.54
CA ASP A 16 22.94 3.18 -39.66
C ASP A 16 21.56 3.63 -39.16
N GLN A 17 21.07 4.75 -39.69
CA GLN A 17 19.80 5.35 -39.32
C GLN A 17 18.65 4.63 -40.04
N VAL A 18 17.84 3.90 -39.29
CA VAL A 18 16.57 3.37 -39.79
C VAL A 18 15.49 4.41 -39.57
N THR A 19 15.11 5.12 -40.63
CA THR A 19 13.88 5.91 -40.71
C THR A 19 12.70 4.96 -40.87
N VAL A 20 11.78 4.96 -39.90
CA VAL A 20 10.50 4.23 -40.01
C VAL A 20 9.43 5.27 -40.31
N ASP A 21 8.84 5.15 -41.50
CA ASP A 21 7.70 5.95 -41.95
C ASP A 21 6.49 5.72 -41.04
N ALA A 22 5.91 6.81 -40.54
CA ALA A 22 4.68 6.80 -39.77
C ALA A 22 3.48 6.84 -40.72
N GLU A 23 2.90 5.68 -41.01
CA GLU A 23 1.57 5.60 -41.61
C GLU A 23 0.49 5.91 -40.56
N GLU A 24 -0.31 6.94 -40.85
CA GLU A 24 -1.51 7.30 -40.11
C GLU A 24 -2.55 6.18 -40.20
N MET A 25 -2.74 5.41 -39.12
CA MET A 25 -3.91 4.56 -38.94
C MET A 25 -4.99 5.33 -38.17
N SER A 26 -6.02 5.76 -38.89
CA SER A 26 -7.27 6.23 -38.32
C SER A 26 -8.04 5.05 -37.72
N VAL A 27 -8.28 5.08 -36.41
CA VAL A 27 -9.13 4.11 -35.73
C VAL A 27 -10.41 4.81 -35.32
N ALA A 28 -11.51 4.34 -35.91
CA ALA A 28 -12.87 4.79 -35.67
C ALA A 28 -13.29 4.58 -34.20
N GLU A 29 -13.98 5.58 -33.64
CA GLU A 29 -14.65 5.52 -32.35
C GLU A 29 -15.75 4.43 -32.34
N PRO A 30 -15.77 3.51 -31.37
CA PRO A 30 -16.93 2.69 -31.12
C PRO A 30 -17.94 3.44 -30.24
N LEU A 31 -19.13 3.67 -30.80
CA LEU A 31 -20.35 4.05 -30.09
C LEU A 31 -20.71 2.97 -29.06
N VAL A 32 -20.61 3.31 -27.77
CA VAL A 32 -21.17 2.48 -26.69
C VAL A 32 -22.49 3.12 -26.23
N PRO A 33 -23.62 2.38 -26.24
CA PRO A 33 -24.91 2.89 -25.83
C PRO A 33 -24.99 3.12 -24.31
N ALA A 34 -25.66 4.19 -23.92
CA ALA A 34 -25.93 4.56 -22.55
C ALA A 34 -26.87 3.56 -21.88
N GLU A 35 -26.36 2.74 -20.97
CA GLU A 35 -27.18 1.95 -20.05
C GLU A 35 -27.41 2.72 -18.75
N THR A 36 -28.68 3.07 -18.56
CA THR A 36 -29.27 3.74 -17.41
C THR A 36 -29.27 2.80 -16.19
N TYR A 37 -28.37 3.02 -15.24
CA TYR A 37 -28.45 2.34 -13.93
C TYR A 37 -29.50 3.04 -13.06
N ALA A 38 -30.71 2.50 -13.05
CA ALA A 38 -31.74 2.83 -12.09
C ALA A 38 -31.40 2.20 -10.72
N VAL A 39 -31.25 3.05 -9.70
CA VAL A 39 -31.09 2.61 -8.31
C VAL A 39 -32.43 2.07 -7.81
N SER A 40 -32.52 0.74 -7.72
CA SER A 40 -33.68 0.03 -7.17
C SER A 40 -33.65 0.06 -5.64
N ALA A 41 -34.42 0.97 -5.05
CA ALA A 41 -34.78 0.93 -3.63
C ALA A 41 -35.80 -0.19 -3.39
N ALA A 42 -35.35 -1.30 -2.79
CA ALA A 42 -36.24 -2.38 -2.37
C ALA A 42 -37.04 -1.95 -1.13
N ALA A 43 -38.32 -1.68 -1.33
CA ALA A 43 -39.32 -1.52 -0.29
C ALA A 43 -39.68 -2.89 0.32
N VAL A 44 -39.55 -3.02 1.64
CA VAL A 44 -39.99 -4.19 2.40
C VAL A 44 -41.49 -4.05 2.70
N ALA A 45 -42.31 -4.97 2.19
CA ALA A 45 -43.73 -5.06 2.49
C ALA A 45 -43.96 -5.77 3.85
N PRO A 46 -45.00 -5.39 4.62
CA PRO A 46 -45.29 -6.00 5.92
C PRO A 46 -46.17 -7.25 5.76
N ALA A 47 -45.77 -8.34 6.42
CA ALA A 47 -46.59 -9.54 6.57
C ALA A 47 -47.51 -9.39 7.80
N SER A 48 -48.82 -9.48 7.55
CA SER A 48 -49.88 -9.50 8.56
C SER A 48 -50.09 -10.93 9.08
N GLY A 49 -50.02 -11.12 10.40
CA GLY A 49 -50.36 -12.38 11.07
C GLY A 49 -50.43 -12.22 12.60
N VAL A 50 -51.64 -12.23 13.14
CA VAL A 50 -52.06 -12.15 14.56
C VAL A 50 -53.19 -13.19 14.71
N PRO A 51 -53.58 -13.75 15.90
CA PRO A 51 -53.17 -13.53 17.31
C PRO A 51 -52.91 -14.81 18.14
N ALA A 52 -52.38 -14.67 19.37
CA ALA A 52 -53.07 -15.11 20.61
C ALA A 52 -52.31 -14.77 21.92
N ALA A 53 -52.94 -13.86 22.68
CA ALA A 53 -52.97 -13.66 24.14
C ALA A 53 -51.93 -14.32 25.08
N THR A 54 -51.27 -13.52 25.95
CA THR A 54 -51.68 -13.24 27.35
C THR A 54 -50.53 -12.60 28.15
N GLY A 55 -50.83 -11.57 28.95
CA GLY A 55 -50.09 -11.24 30.19
C GLY A 55 -49.12 -10.03 30.16
N ARG A 56 -49.59 -8.92 30.76
CA ARG A 56 -48.87 -7.96 31.62
C ARG A 56 -47.37 -7.69 31.34
N ASP A 57 -47.05 -6.47 30.92
CA ASP A 57 -46.46 -5.46 31.82
C ASP A 57 -46.54 -4.06 31.18
N GLU A 58 -46.87 -3.04 31.98
CA GLU A 58 -46.92 -1.64 31.58
C GLU A 58 -45.54 -1.01 31.84
N SER A 59 -44.77 -0.77 30.79
CA SER A 59 -43.70 0.25 30.80
C SER A 59 -43.35 0.63 29.37
N LEU A 60 -43.85 1.79 28.96
CA LEU A 60 -43.49 2.50 27.74
C LEU A 60 -42.04 3.01 27.90
N GLU A 61 -41.07 2.26 27.41
CA GLU A 61 -39.73 2.80 27.16
C GLU A 61 -39.72 3.49 25.79
N GLU A 62 -39.52 4.81 25.81
CA GLU A 62 -39.39 5.65 24.63
C GLU A 62 -38.21 5.20 23.74
N PRO A 63 -38.32 5.27 22.40
CA PRO A 63 -37.15 5.11 21.55
C PRO A 63 -36.24 6.32 21.75
N VAL A 64 -35.15 6.13 22.51
CA VAL A 64 -34.06 7.11 22.64
C VAL A 64 -33.42 7.26 21.26
N GLN A 65 -33.95 8.18 20.46
CA GLN A 65 -33.27 8.71 19.28
C GLN A 65 -31.99 9.36 19.81
N ALA A 66 -30.86 8.70 19.58
CA ALA A 66 -29.55 9.28 19.76
C ALA A 66 -29.43 10.50 18.83
N LEU A 67 -29.82 11.67 19.34
CA LEU A 67 -29.59 12.96 18.73
C LEU A 67 -28.07 13.11 18.60
N ILE A 68 -27.59 12.94 17.37
CA ILE A 68 -26.21 13.28 17.04
C ILE A 68 -26.04 14.77 17.40
N PRO A 69 -25.09 15.11 18.28
CA PRO A 69 -24.91 16.48 18.72
C PRO A 69 -24.66 17.39 17.52
N VAL A 70 -25.36 18.52 17.48
CA VAL A 70 -25.37 19.47 16.35
C VAL A 70 -23.95 19.93 16.05
N GLU A 71 -23.10 20.05 17.08
CA GLU A 71 -21.69 20.44 16.99
C GLU A 71 -20.83 19.47 16.16
N GLU A 72 -21.17 18.18 16.15
CA GLU A 72 -20.46 17.16 15.38
C GLU A 72 -20.84 17.22 13.90
N ILE A 73 -22.10 17.56 13.61
CA ILE A 73 -22.60 17.83 12.26
C ILE A 73 -21.96 19.11 11.70
N THR A 74 -21.92 20.21 12.45
CA THR A 74 -21.24 21.44 12.00
C THR A 74 -19.76 21.21 11.78
N ARG A 75 -19.08 20.47 12.66
CA ARG A 75 -17.67 20.12 12.47
C ARG A 75 -17.46 19.32 11.18
N TYR A 76 -18.29 18.32 10.92
CA TYR A 76 -18.23 17.53 9.68
C TYR A 76 -18.43 18.40 8.45
N LEU A 77 -19.43 19.29 8.47
CA LEU A 77 -19.75 20.21 7.36
C LEU A 77 -18.66 21.23 7.11
N GLU A 78 -18.01 21.75 8.14
CA GLU A 78 -16.99 22.79 8.01
C GLU A 78 -15.61 22.23 7.66
N THR A 79 -15.26 21.04 8.16
CA THR A 79 -13.89 20.52 8.05
C THR A 79 -13.73 19.34 7.11
N THR A 80 -14.70 18.43 7.08
CA THR A 80 -14.59 17.17 6.33
C THR A 80 -15.25 17.27 4.96
N LEU A 81 -16.43 17.90 4.89
CA LEU A 81 -17.19 18.04 3.65
C LEU A 81 -16.40 18.79 2.56
N PRO A 82 -15.69 19.91 2.81
CA PRO A 82 -14.96 20.60 1.76
C PRO A 82 -13.84 19.75 1.16
N PHE A 83 -13.15 18.96 2.01
CA PHE A 83 -12.11 18.04 1.56
C PHE A 83 -12.69 16.90 0.71
N ILE A 84 -13.82 16.31 1.12
CA ILE A 84 -14.51 15.26 0.35
C ILE A 84 -14.98 15.83 -1.00
N VAL A 85 -15.61 17.01 -1.01
CA VAL A 85 -16.08 17.66 -2.23
C VAL A 85 -14.92 17.99 -3.15
N GLN A 86 -13.83 18.56 -2.63
CA GLN A 86 -12.64 18.88 -3.41
C GLN A 86 -12.02 17.61 -4.02
N LYS A 87 -11.86 16.54 -3.25
CA LYS A 87 -11.37 15.24 -3.74
C LYS A 87 -12.29 14.62 -4.78
N SER A 88 -13.61 14.69 -4.59
CA SER A 88 -14.59 14.19 -5.56
C SER A 88 -14.55 14.99 -6.86
N VAL A 89 -14.50 16.32 -6.78
CA VAL A 89 -14.39 17.20 -7.96
C VAL A 89 -13.07 16.96 -8.69
N ASP A 90 -11.95 16.89 -7.98
CA ASP A 90 -10.65 16.54 -8.58
C ASP A 90 -10.73 15.18 -9.29
N ASN A 91 -11.30 14.16 -8.65
CA ASN A 91 -11.45 12.84 -9.26
C ASN A 91 -12.34 12.87 -10.52
N ILE A 92 -13.46 13.60 -10.50
CA ILE A 92 -14.33 13.76 -11.68
C ILE A 92 -13.59 14.48 -12.80
N LEU A 93 -12.86 15.55 -12.50
CA LEU A 93 -12.10 16.31 -13.50
C LEU A 93 -10.95 15.49 -14.10
N LYS A 94 -10.30 14.66 -13.27
CA LYS A 94 -9.29 13.68 -13.69
C LYS A 94 -9.89 12.58 -14.57
N GLN A 95 -11.06 12.04 -14.22
CA GLN A 95 -11.76 11.01 -15.01
C GLN A 95 -12.20 11.52 -16.38
N ASN A 96 -12.66 12.78 -16.45
CA ASN A 96 -13.10 13.40 -17.70
C ASN A 96 -11.95 13.96 -18.55
N GLY A 97 -10.68 13.75 -18.15
CA GLY A 97 -9.51 14.24 -18.89
C GLY A 97 -9.39 15.77 -18.95
N VAL A 98 -10.20 16.50 -18.17
CA VAL A 98 -10.19 17.97 -18.10
C VAL A 98 -8.91 18.45 -17.42
N VAL A 99 -8.40 17.68 -16.45
CA VAL A 99 -7.09 17.86 -15.86
C VAL A 99 -6.17 16.78 -16.42
N ARG A 100 -5.04 17.18 -17.04
CA ARG A 100 -3.99 16.25 -17.49
C ARG A 100 -3.50 15.46 -16.29
N ASN A 101 -3.91 14.20 -16.23
CA ASN A 101 -3.58 13.28 -15.15
C ASN A 101 -2.07 13.07 -15.06
N SER A 102 -1.55 13.17 -13.85
CA SER A 102 -0.61 12.16 -13.38
C SER A 102 -1.24 10.80 -13.65
N ALA A 103 -0.75 10.06 -14.64
CA ALA A 103 -1.36 8.81 -15.05
C ALA A 103 -1.38 7.86 -13.84
N VAL A 104 -2.57 7.41 -13.44
CA VAL A 104 -2.66 6.32 -12.46
C VAL A 104 -2.03 5.10 -13.12
N VAL A 105 -0.93 4.62 -12.57
CA VAL A 105 -0.17 3.50 -13.13
C VAL A 105 -0.66 2.18 -12.55
N LEU A 106 -1.07 2.19 -11.28
CA LEU A 106 -1.51 1.00 -10.56
C LEU A 106 -2.57 1.37 -9.53
N SER A 107 -3.59 0.55 -9.37
CA SER A 107 -4.58 0.68 -8.29
C SER A 107 -5.16 -0.68 -7.94
N GLY A 108 -5.56 -0.87 -6.69
CA GLY A 108 -6.11 -2.14 -6.25
C GLY A 108 -6.57 -2.14 -4.79
N ASP A 109 -6.86 -3.34 -4.30
CA ASP A 109 -7.23 -3.62 -2.91
C ASP A 109 -6.02 -4.23 -2.18
N LEU A 110 -5.77 -3.78 -0.95
CA LEU A 110 -4.71 -4.27 -0.08
C LEU A 110 -4.97 -5.70 0.42
N ALA A 111 -6.21 -6.17 0.37
CA ALA A 111 -6.54 -7.57 0.65
C ALA A 111 -6.03 -8.51 -0.46
N VAL A 112 -5.84 -8.00 -1.68
CA VAL A 112 -5.42 -8.80 -2.85
C VAL A 112 -3.95 -8.56 -3.18
N CYS A 113 -3.45 -7.32 -3.03
CA CYS A 113 -2.09 -6.95 -3.37
C CYS A 113 -1.41 -6.27 -2.17
N ASP A 114 -0.31 -6.86 -1.70
CA ASP A 114 0.42 -6.36 -0.55
C ASP A 114 1.13 -5.04 -0.84
N ILE A 115 1.08 -4.12 0.12
CA ILE A 115 1.74 -2.81 0.00
C ILE A 115 3.26 -2.93 -0.21
N CYS A 116 3.91 -3.96 0.34
CA CYS A 116 5.33 -4.22 0.16
C CYS A 116 5.65 -4.50 -1.32
N ASP A 117 4.77 -5.24 -2.01
CA ASP A 117 4.93 -5.54 -3.43
C ASP A 117 4.68 -4.30 -4.29
N VAL A 118 3.69 -3.48 -3.92
CA VAL A 118 3.45 -2.17 -4.56
C VAL A 118 4.70 -1.28 -4.45
N ILE A 119 5.30 -1.17 -3.26
CA ILE A 119 6.51 -0.37 -3.03
C ILE A 119 7.69 -0.91 -3.85
N ARG A 120 7.85 -2.24 -3.96
CA ARG A 120 8.89 -2.85 -4.82
C ARG A 120 8.68 -2.58 -6.30
N ILE A 121 7.43 -2.63 -6.78
CA ILE A 121 7.08 -2.34 -8.16
C ILE A 121 7.43 -0.88 -8.47
N ILE A 122 7.14 0.04 -7.55
CA ILE A 122 7.50 1.46 -7.66
C ILE A 122 9.03 1.62 -7.75
N GLU A 123 9.81 0.94 -6.89
CA GLU A 123 11.27 1.00 -6.93
C GLU A 123 11.85 0.42 -8.21
N THR A 124 11.40 -0.78 -8.61
CA THR A 124 11.90 -1.50 -9.79
C THR A 124 11.59 -0.73 -11.08
N SER A 125 10.40 -0.13 -11.16
CA SER A 125 9.96 0.68 -12.31
C SER A 125 10.48 2.11 -12.26
N ARG A 126 11.20 2.49 -11.18
CA ARG A 126 11.68 3.87 -10.92
C ARG A 126 10.60 4.93 -11.05
N ILE A 127 9.38 4.62 -10.60
CA ILE A 127 8.25 5.55 -10.71
C ILE A 127 8.47 6.72 -9.74
N SER A 128 8.35 7.95 -10.25
CA SER A 128 8.19 9.15 -9.43
C SER A 128 6.71 9.52 -9.36
N GLY A 129 6.24 9.90 -8.17
CA GLY A 129 4.85 10.27 -7.97
C GLY A 129 4.35 10.02 -6.55
N LYS A 130 3.08 9.61 -6.44
CA LYS A 130 2.35 9.48 -5.18
C LYS A 130 1.69 8.12 -5.08
N LEU A 131 1.86 7.45 -3.95
CA LEU A 131 1.09 6.29 -3.54
C LEU A 131 0.04 6.75 -2.53
N PHE A 132 -1.22 6.61 -2.88
CA PHE A 132 -2.34 6.81 -1.97
C PHE A 132 -2.74 5.47 -1.38
N ALA A 133 -2.96 5.43 -0.07
CA ALA A 133 -3.57 4.31 0.62
C ALA A 133 -4.77 4.82 1.43
N PHE A 134 -5.94 4.25 1.17
CA PHE A 134 -7.18 4.55 1.87
C PHE A 134 -7.58 3.34 2.70
N LEU A 135 -7.41 3.48 4.01
CA LEU A 135 -7.72 2.46 5.01
C LEU A 135 -9.00 2.86 5.76
N PRO A 136 -9.66 1.92 6.47
CA PRO A 136 -10.82 2.24 7.30
C PRO A 136 -10.54 3.28 8.39
N THR A 137 -9.31 3.34 8.90
CA THR A 137 -8.91 4.18 10.04
C THR A 137 -8.11 5.41 9.64
N MET A 138 -7.50 5.42 8.45
CA MET A 138 -6.68 6.52 7.96
C MET A 138 -6.60 6.61 6.44
N SER A 139 -6.18 7.76 5.95
CA SER A 139 -5.68 7.93 4.58
C SER A 139 -4.23 8.38 4.62
N ALA A 140 -3.41 7.79 3.75
CA ALA A 140 -2.00 8.08 3.66
C ALA A 140 -1.61 8.40 2.22
N GLU A 141 -0.65 9.30 2.07
CA GLU A 141 -0.02 9.67 0.81
C GLU A 141 1.49 9.56 0.99
N ILE A 142 2.13 8.70 0.20
CA ILE A 142 3.59 8.50 0.21
C ILE A 142 4.17 9.03 -1.09
N PHE A 143 5.17 9.89 -0.97
CA PHE A 143 5.83 10.52 -2.11
C PHE A 143 7.05 9.71 -2.53
N PHE A 144 7.18 9.45 -3.83
CA PHE A 144 8.30 8.70 -4.41
C PHE A 144 9.06 9.54 -5.44
N ASP A 145 10.39 9.46 -5.37
CA ASP A 145 11.32 10.05 -6.32
C ASP A 145 12.23 8.95 -6.89
N GLN A 146 12.11 8.66 -8.19
CA GLN A 146 12.88 7.63 -8.87
C GLN A 146 12.81 6.28 -8.16
N GLY A 147 11.60 5.92 -7.69
CA GLY A 147 11.36 4.68 -6.97
C GLY A 147 11.74 4.69 -5.48
N LYS A 148 12.31 5.80 -4.96
CA LYS A 148 12.69 5.93 -3.54
C LYS A 148 11.69 6.77 -2.78
N ALA A 149 11.30 6.34 -1.59
CA ALA A 149 10.36 7.08 -0.77
C ALA A 149 11.01 8.35 -0.19
N ALA A 150 10.35 9.48 -0.40
CA ALA A 150 10.82 10.82 -0.04
C ALA A 150 10.11 11.39 1.20
N GLY A 151 8.84 11.03 1.40
CA GLY A 151 8.05 11.51 2.54
C GLY A 151 6.67 10.90 2.58
N ALA A 152 5.90 11.23 3.63
CA ALA A 152 4.53 10.80 3.78
C ALA A 152 3.66 11.92 4.38
N ALA A 153 2.36 11.89 4.06
CA ALA A 153 1.31 12.67 4.71
C ALA A 153 0.21 11.71 5.15
N VAL A 154 -0.30 11.89 6.37
CA VAL A 154 -1.31 11.00 6.96
C VAL A 154 -2.45 11.83 7.53
N SER A 155 -3.68 11.34 7.31
CA SER A 155 -4.91 11.89 7.87
C SER A 155 -5.74 10.77 8.50
N MET A 156 -5.89 10.80 9.82
CA MET A 156 -6.68 9.84 10.59
C MET A 156 -8.17 10.24 10.64
N PHE A 157 -9.09 9.28 10.54
CA PHE A 157 -10.53 9.55 10.60
C PHE A 157 -11.05 9.77 12.04
N ASN A 158 -10.38 9.22 13.07
CA ASN A 158 -10.83 9.26 14.46
C ASN A 158 -10.14 10.32 15.36
N GLY A 159 -9.66 11.42 14.77
CA GLY A 159 -9.48 12.68 15.53
C GLY A 159 -8.08 13.01 16.09
N VAL A 160 -7.04 12.17 15.99
CA VAL A 160 -5.66 12.57 16.36
C VAL A 160 -4.60 11.98 15.43
N ARG A 161 -4.33 12.66 14.31
CA ARG A 161 -3.03 13.23 13.88
C ARG A 161 -3.11 13.70 12.43
N LYS A 162 -3.00 15.02 12.23
CA LYS A 162 -2.59 15.63 10.96
C LYS A 162 -1.10 15.95 11.09
N SER A 163 -0.25 15.06 10.59
CA SER A 163 1.18 15.34 10.43
C SER A 163 1.48 15.46 8.94
N GLU A 164 1.72 16.68 8.50
CA GLU A 164 2.06 17.02 7.12
C GLU A 164 3.58 17.21 7.07
N ALA A 165 4.32 16.26 6.48
CA ALA A 165 5.77 16.36 6.33
C ALA A 165 6.19 17.55 5.45
N GLN A 166 5.27 18.06 4.62
CA GLN A 166 5.57 19.02 3.56
C GLN A 166 5.87 20.45 4.07
N LYS A 167 5.50 20.81 5.30
CA LYS A 167 5.64 22.20 5.81
C LYS A 167 6.74 22.44 6.85
N THR A 168 7.41 21.41 7.35
CA THR A 168 8.41 21.57 8.43
C THR A 168 9.77 21.01 8.02
N GLY A 169 10.48 21.75 7.17
CA GLY A 169 11.81 21.39 6.67
C GLY A 169 12.94 21.40 7.71
N ARG A 170 12.82 20.73 8.87
CA ARG A 170 13.93 20.71 9.86
C ARG A 170 14.24 19.42 10.58
N ASP A 171 13.43 18.37 10.49
CA ASP A 171 13.77 17.12 11.18
C ASP A 171 13.62 15.89 10.28
N MET A 172 14.73 15.53 9.64
CA MET A 172 14.83 14.34 8.79
C MET A 172 14.54 13.06 9.57
N MET A 173 14.83 13.04 10.88
CA MET A 173 14.53 11.89 11.74
C MET A 173 13.02 11.75 11.93
N ARG A 174 12.29 12.85 12.12
CA ARG A 174 10.82 12.84 12.17
C ARG A 174 10.18 12.44 10.85
N MET A 175 10.69 12.94 9.72
CA MET A 175 10.18 12.56 8.40
C MET A 175 10.40 11.06 8.13
N LYS A 176 11.59 10.54 8.43
CA LYS A 176 11.89 9.11 8.34
C LYS A 176 10.98 8.30 9.26
N ALA A 177 10.80 8.74 10.51
CA ALA A 177 9.90 8.07 11.46
C ALA A 177 8.46 8.03 10.96
N LEU A 178 7.91 9.17 10.51
CA LEU A 178 6.56 9.27 9.96
C LEU A 178 6.38 8.35 8.75
N LEU A 179 7.33 8.34 7.83
CA LEU A 179 7.27 7.47 6.66
C LEU A 179 7.27 5.98 7.05
N ILE A 180 8.12 5.58 7.99
CA ILE A 180 8.16 4.20 8.51
C ILE A 180 6.86 3.84 9.24
N ASP A 181 6.36 4.73 10.11
CA ASP A 181 5.10 4.53 10.85
C ASP A 181 3.92 4.38 9.87
N THR A 182 3.86 5.24 8.85
CA THR A 182 2.81 5.18 7.82
C THR A 182 2.80 3.84 7.09
N VAL A 183 3.98 3.33 6.70
CA VAL A 183 4.07 2.03 6.03
C VAL A 183 3.74 0.89 6.99
N ALA A 184 4.14 0.97 8.26
CA ALA A 184 3.78 -0.03 9.27
C ALA A 184 2.25 -0.08 9.47
N ASP A 185 1.59 1.06 9.58
CA ASP A 185 0.14 1.18 9.71
C ASP A 185 -0.58 0.60 8.47
N ILE A 186 -0.05 0.80 7.26
CA ILE A 186 -0.61 0.19 6.04
C ILE A 186 -0.37 -1.33 6.00
N ILE A 187 0.80 -1.81 6.42
CA ILE A 187 1.08 -3.25 6.50
C ILE A 187 0.14 -3.91 7.51
N GLU A 188 -0.11 -3.29 8.66
CA GLU A 188 -0.99 -3.82 9.71
C GLU A 188 -2.46 -3.84 9.28
N ALA A 189 -2.86 -2.98 8.34
CA ALA A 189 -4.21 -2.98 7.81
C ALA A 189 -4.57 -4.28 7.07
N LEU A 190 -5.76 -4.81 7.39
CA LEU A 190 -6.30 -6.01 6.76
C LEU A 190 -7.08 -5.70 5.47
N SER A 191 -7.51 -4.45 5.30
CA SER A 191 -8.32 -4.00 4.17
C SER A 191 -8.04 -2.54 3.84
N GLY A 192 -8.33 -2.17 2.60
CA GLY A 192 -8.17 -0.80 2.12
C GLY A 192 -7.89 -0.80 0.62
N THR A 193 -7.91 0.38 0.02
CA THR A 193 -7.58 0.54 -1.40
C THR A 193 -6.32 1.36 -1.55
N PHE A 194 -5.61 1.15 -2.66
CA PHE A 194 -4.46 1.97 -2.99
C PHE A 194 -4.49 2.41 -4.46
N SER A 195 -3.81 3.52 -4.73
CA SER A 195 -3.54 3.98 -6.09
C SER A 195 -2.17 4.63 -6.18
N VAL A 196 -1.49 4.41 -7.31
CA VAL A 196 -0.18 4.98 -7.64
C VAL A 196 -0.37 5.94 -8.80
N GLU A 197 -0.14 7.21 -8.55
CA GLU A 197 -0.14 8.25 -9.57
C GLU A 197 1.30 8.59 -9.96
N GLN A 198 1.65 8.42 -11.23
CA GLN A 198 2.93 8.86 -11.76
C GLN A 198 2.86 10.34 -12.13
N GLY A 199 3.81 11.12 -11.66
CA GLY A 199 3.89 12.54 -11.97
C GLY A 199 5.10 13.21 -11.34
N PRO A 200 5.38 14.47 -11.73
CA PRO A 200 6.40 15.25 -11.03
C PRO A 200 6.00 15.38 -9.56
N LEU A 201 6.98 15.23 -8.68
CA LEU A 201 6.80 15.62 -7.29
C LEU A 201 6.48 17.11 -7.24
N GLN A 202 5.55 17.50 -6.37
CA GLN A 202 5.28 18.91 -6.12
C GLN A 202 6.56 19.58 -5.61
N ASP A 203 6.77 20.86 -5.93
CA ASP A 203 8.03 21.57 -5.67
C ASP A 203 8.57 21.39 -4.23
N GLY A 204 7.68 21.40 -3.23
CA GLY A 204 8.07 21.18 -1.83
C GLY A 204 8.53 19.76 -1.47
N ALA A 205 8.16 18.74 -2.26
CA ALA A 205 8.62 17.36 -2.07
C ALA A 205 9.97 17.08 -2.73
N LEU A 206 10.35 17.85 -3.77
CA LEU A 206 11.67 17.77 -4.40
C LEU A 206 12.78 18.25 -3.45
N GLU A 207 12.49 19.23 -2.61
CA GLU A 207 13.45 19.82 -1.66
C GLU A 207 13.78 18.91 -0.47
N ILE A 208 12.98 17.87 -0.21
CA ILE A 208 13.22 16.94 0.88
C ILE A 208 14.43 16.07 0.53
N PRO A 209 15.52 16.04 1.33
CA PRO A 209 16.71 15.25 0.98
C PRO A 209 16.57 13.76 1.29
N LEU A 210 15.55 13.35 2.06
CA LEU A 210 15.33 11.97 2.46
C LEU A 210 15.00 11.10 1.25
N ARG A 211 15.71 9.99 1.05
CA ARG A 211 15.41 8.98 0.02
C ARG A 211 15.65 7.59 0.59
N LEU A 212 14.58 6.87 0.90
CA LEU A 212 14.65 5.49 1.40
C LEU A 212 14.36 4.51 0.26
N GLY A 213 15.19 3.47 0.11
CA GLY A 213 14.91 2.35 -0.80
C GLY A 213 13.82 1.44 -0.24
N SER A 214 13.18 0.62 -1.09
CA SER A 214 12.04 -0.22 -0.65
C SER A 214 12.43 -1.18 0.46
N MET A 215 13.59 -1.83 0.34
CA MET A 215 14.07 -2.81 1.33
C MET A 215 14.33 -2.16 2.69
N GLU A 216 14.94 -0.98 2.73
CA GLU A 216 15.17 -0.25 3.98
C GLU A 216 13.84 0.16 4.62
N LEU A 217 12.89 0.67 3.82
CA LEU A 217 11.59 1.13 4.27
C LEU A 217 10.73 -0.03 4.81
N ILE A 218 10.59 -1.12 4.04
CA ILE A 218 9.79 -2.28 4.40
C ILE A 218 10.35 -2.95 5.65
N HIS A 219 11.68 -3.16 5.71
CA HIS A 219 12.31 -3.78 6.88
C HIS A 219 12.09 -2.94 8.15
N ALA A 220 12.29 -1.63 8.07
CA ALA A 220 12.08 -0.74 9.21
C ALA A 220 10.61 -0.67 9.65
N ALA A 221 9.67 -0.76 8.70
CA ALA A 221 8.24 -0.80 8.98
C ALA A 221 7.81 -2.11 9.64
N LEU A 222 8.25 -3.26 9.12
CA LEU A 222 7.96 -4.58 9.69
C LEU A 222 8.41 -4.70 11.14
N ALA A 223 9.57 -4.13 11.49
CA ALA A 223 10.08 -4.10 12.87
C ALA A 223 9.17 -3.34 13.86
N LYS A 224 8.22 -2.52 13.37
CA LYS A 224 7.21 -1.83 14.19
C LYS A 224 5.86 -2.54 14.22
N VAL A 225 5.61 -3.48 13.31
CA VAL A 225 4.34 -4.21 13.26
C VAL A 225 4.24 -5.15 14.46
N SER A 226 3.11 -5.10 15.15
CA SER A 226 2.86 -5.93 16.33
C SER A 226 2.92 -7.43 15.97
N PRO A 227 3.63 -8.28 16.73
CA PRO A 227 3.59 -9.73 16.51
C PRO A 227 2.16 -10.29 16.54
N GLU A 228 1.30 -9.72 17.38
CA GLU A 228 -0.10 -10.08 17.53
C GLU A 228 -0.89 -9.89 16.23
N SER A 229 -0.72 -8.76 15.53
CA SER A 229 -1.42 -8.50 14.26
C SER A 229 -0.98 -9.43 13.12
N THR A 230 0.24 -9.96 13.19
CA THR A 230 0.79 -10.87 12.17
C THR A 230 0.39 -12.33 12.39
N SER A 231 0.08 -12.71 13.62
CA SER A 231 -0.11 -14.11 14.01
C SER A 231 -1.21 -14.83 13.22
N GLY A 232 -2.34 -14.17 12.96
CA GLY A 232 -3.48 -14.74 12.24
C GLY A 232 -3.40 -14.68 10.72
N ARG A 233 -2.34 -14.11 10.13
CA ARG A 233 -2.25 -13.87 8.67
C ARG A 233 -1.45 -14.93 7.91
N LEU A 234 -0.81 -15.84 8.63
CA LEU A 234 -0.05 -16.92 8.05
C LEU A 234 -0.92 -18.16 7.92
N ASP A 235 -0.91 -18.76 6.72
CA ASP A 235 -1.42 -20.10 6.52
C ASP A 235 -0.40 -21.12 7.07
N ASP A 236 -0.87 -21.90 8.04
CA ASP A 236 -0.10 -22.91 8.75
C ASP A 236 0.26 -24.11 7.85
N GLY A 237 -0.49 -24.36 6.78
CA GLY A 237 -0.31 -25.48 5.85
C GLY A 237 0.68 -25.22 4.71
N VAL A 238 1.04 -23.97 4.48
CA VAL A 238 1.93 -23.54 3.40
C VAL A 238 3.36 -24.02 3.61
N ARG A 239 4.03 -24.45 2.55
CA ARG A 239 5.46 -24.78 2.58
C ARG A 239 6.28 -23.60 2.10
N LEU A 240 7.33 -23.27 2.85
CA LEU A 240 8.15 -22.10 2.58
C LEU A 240 9.53 -22.50 2.07
N GLN A 241 9.95 -21.87 0.98
CA GLN A 241 11.29 -22.02 0.42
C GLN A 241 12.01 -20.66 0.41
N GLN A 242 13.31 -20.70 0.68
CA GLN A 242 14.20 -19.56 0.49
C GLN A 242 14.24 -19.16 -1.00
N ALA A 243 13.83 -17.94 -1.31
CA ALA A 243 13.82 -17.37 -2.66
C ALA A 243 15.14 -16.66 -3.03
N VAL A 244 15.94 -16.31 -2.02
CA VAL A 244 17.10 -15.42 -2.15
C VAL A 244 18.40 -16.17 -1.87
N GLY A 245 19.47 -15.93 -2.65
CA GLY A 245 20.76 -16.59 -2.43
C GLY A 245 21.50 -16.16 -1.15
N GLN A 246 22.41 -17.02 -0.66
CA GLN A 246 23.19 -16.79 0.58
C GLN A 246 24.01 -15.48 0.57
N SER A 247 24.50 -15.06 -0.60
CA SER A 247 25.25 -13.82 -0.77
C SER A 247 24.42 -12.57 -0.48
N VAL A 248 23.13 -12.60 -0.77
CA VAL A 248 22.20 -11.50 -0.51
C VAL A 248 21.76 -11.53 0.96
N LEU A 249 21.46 -12.72 1.49
CA LEU A 249 21.13 -12.88 2.92
C LEU A 249 22.21 -12.32 3.84
N GLY A 250 23.48 -12.55 3.53
CA GLY A 250 24.61 -12.04 4.32
C GLY A 250 24.69 -10.51 4.39
N ARG A 251 23.97 -9.78 3.53
CA ARG A 251 23.91 -8.32 3.52
C ARG A 251 22.62 -7.77 4.13
N MET A 252 21.64 -8.62 4.44
CA MET A 252 20.37 -8.20 5.00
C MET A 252 20.48 -8.01 6.52
N PRO A 253 19.89 -6.95 7.09
CA PRO A 253 19.96 -6.64 8.51
C PRO A 253 19.00 -7.50 9.35
N LEU A 254 19.06 -8.83 9.20
CA LEU A 254 18.13 -9.75 9.84
C LEU A 254 18.33 -9.82 11.37
N GLY A 255 17.24 -10.01 12.10
CA GLY A 255 17.23 -10.31 13.54
C GLY A 255 17.62 -11.75 13.85
N GLU A 256 17.75 -12.07 15.14
CA GLU A 256 18.06 -13.45 15.59
C GLU A 256 16.91 -14.42 15.26
N ALA A 257 15.66 -14.02 15.51
CA ALA A 257 14.49 -14.83 15.21
C ALA A 257 14.34 -15.14 13.71
N GLU A 258 14.60 -14.16 12.84
CA GLU A 258 14.55 -14.33 11.39
C GLU A 258 15.64 -15.29 10.89
N ARG A 259 16.86 -15.20 11.44
CA ARG A 259 17.93 -16.16 11.12
C ARG A 259 17.58 -17.58 11.59
N ALA A 260 16.99 -17.72 12.77
CA ALA A 260 16.56 -19.01 13.30
C ALA A 260 15.47 -19.63 12.40
N VAL A 261 14.46 -18.86 12.00
CA VAL A 261 13.44 -19.27 11.02
C VAL A 261 14.07 -19.69 9.70
N LEU A 262 14.97 -18.88 9.13
CA LEU A 262 15.64 -19.22 7.86
C LEU A 262 16.44 -20.52 7.94
N SER A 263 17.07 -20.80 9.07
CA SER A 263 17.81 -22.06 9.26
C SER A 263 16.91 -23.30 9.29
N ALA A 264 15.62 -23.11 9.60
CA ALA A 264 14.62 -24.16 9.62
C ALA A 264 13.86 -24.32 8.28
N CYS A 265 14.00 -23.36 7.35
CA CYS A 265 13.35 -23.39 6.04
C CYS A 265 14.13 -24.26 5.04
N ASP A 266 13.83 -25.56 5.02
CA ASP A 266 14.40 -26.54 4.09
C ASP A 266 13.58 -26.78 2.81
N GLY A 267 12.40 -26.14 2.69
CA GLY A 267 11.45 -26.35 1.59
C GLY A 267 10.56 -27.59 1.74
N HIS A 268 10.71 -28.37 2.82
CA HIS A 268 9.89 -29.52 3.12
C HIS A 268 8.88 -29.25 4.24
N ARG A 269 9.25 -28.39 5.18
CA ARG A 269 8.42 -28.06 6.33
C ARG A 269 7.30 -27.08 6.01
N THR A 270 6.18 -27.25 6.68
CA THR A 270 5.08 -26.27 6.65
C THR A 270 5.38 -25.07 7.56
N THR A 271 4.64 -23.97 7.39
CA THR A 271 4.71 -22.80 8.27
C THR A 271 4.52 -23.19 9.73
N ALA A 272 3.54 -24.07 10.04
CA ALA A 272 3.31 -24.56 11.39
C ALA A 272 4.53 -25.29 11.97
N GLU A 273 5.13 -26.19 11.20
CA GLU A 273 6.31 -26.97 11.63
C GLU A 273 7.54 -26.06 11.84
N ILE A 274 7.72 -25.04 10.98
CA ILE A 274 8.80 -24.05 11.13
C ILE A 274 8.59 -23.23 12.40
N VAL A 275 7.36 -22.78 12.67
CA VAL A 275 7.01 -22.01 13.86
C VAL A 275 7.19 -22.85 15.13
N GLU A 276 6.72 -24.09 15.13
CA GLU A 276 6.88 -25.03 16.25
C GLU A 276 8.35 -25.32 16.53
N HIS A 277 9.17 -25.55 15.49
CA HIS A 277 10.61 -25.74 15.62
C HIS A 277 11.32 -24.54 16.28
N ASN A 278 10.78 -23.34 16.12
CA ASN A 278 11.29 -22.10 16.70
C ASN A 278 10.55 -21.70 18.00
N GLY A 279 9.94 -22.67 18.70
CA GLY A 279 9.34 -22.50 20.02
C GLY A 279 7.86 -22.12 20.03
N GLY A 280 7.19 -22.10 18.87
CA GLY A 280 5.73 -21.93 18.79
C GLY A 280 5.21 -20.57 19.24
N ASN A 281 6.07 -19.56 19.39
CA ASN A 281 5.71 -18.26 19.95
C ASN A 281 5.32 -17.25 18.85
N ALA A 282 4.70 -16.14 19.28
CA ALA A 282 4.32 -15.05 18.37
C ALA A 282 5.52 -14.43 17.63
N THR A 283 6.69 -14.44 18.26
CA THR A 283 7.94 -13.93 17.65
C THR A 283 8.37 -14.76 16.45
N ALA A 284 8.25 -16.09 16.51
CA ALA A 284 8.55 -16.97 15.38
C ALA A 284 7.56 -16.77 14.23
N ARG A 285 6.25 -16.66 14.51
CA ARG A 285 5.25 -16.32 13.49
C ARG A 285 5.53 -14.96 12.85
N HIS A 286 5.83 -13.95 13.66
CA HIS A 286 6.19 -12.63 13.16
C HIS A 286 7.45 -12.66 12.28
N ALA A 287 8.49 -13.42 12.66
CA ALA A 287 9.69 -13.59 11.85
C ALA A 287 9.40 -14.27 10.49
N VAL A 288 8.57 -15.32 10.47
CA VAL A 288 8.11 -15.94 9.20
C VAL A 288 7.38 -14.91 8.34
N PHE A 289 6.43 -14.17 8.93
CA PHE A 289 5.68 -13.12 8.24
C PHE A 289 6.60 -12.07 7.64
N ALA A 290 7.55 -11.54 8.43
CA ALA A 290 8.50 -10.54 7.98
C ALA A 290 9.36 -11.05 6.80
N LEU A 291 9.85 -12.29 6.86
CA LEU A 291 10.66 -12.89 5.78
C LEU A 291 9.87 -13.09 4.48
N ILE A 292 8.58 -13.46 4.57
CA ILE A 292 7.69 -13.51 3.40
C ILE A 292 7.50 -12.10 2.83
N LYS A 293 7.18 -11.11 3.69
CA LYS A 293 6.98 -9.72 3.27
C LYS A 293 8.25 -9.09 2.71
N LEU A 294 9.43 -9.55 3.11
CA LEU A 294 10.73 -9.17 2.54
C LEU A 294 11.09 -9.92 1.24
N GLY A 295 10.26 -10.87 0.80
CA GLY A 295 10.52 -11.67 -0.40
C GLY A 295 11.67 -12.65 -0.24
N VAL A 296 12.08 -12.92 1.00
CA VAL A 296 13.14 -13.87 1.33
C VAL A 296 12.62 -15.30 1.31
N LEU A 297 11.40 -15.49 1.80
CA LEU A 297 10.66 -16.74 1.71
C LEU A 297 9.55 -16.60 0.67
N ARG A 298 9.34 -17.68 -0.09
CA ARG A 298 8.20 -17.82 -1.00
C ARG A 298 7.43 -19.09 -0.67
N ASP A 299 6.14 -19.04 -0.92
CA ASP A 299 5.29 -20.22 -0.96
C ASP A 299 5.63 -21.10 -2.17
N ILE A 300 5.58 -22.41 -1.98
CA ILE A 300 5.81 -23.43 -3.02
C ILE A 300 4.68 -24.48 -3.07
N GLY A 301 3.53 -24.25 -2.43
CA GLY A 301 2.38 -25.16 -2.33
C GLY A 301 1.06 -24.58 -2.80
#